data_AF-A0A433ERJ0-F1
#
_entry.id   AF-A0A433ERJ0-F1
#
_cell.length_a   1.000
_cell.length_b   1.000
_cell.length_c   1.000
_cell.angle_alpha   90.00
_cell.angle_beta   90.00
_cell.angle_gamma   90.00
#
_symmetry.space_group_name_H-M   'P 1'
#
loop_
_entity.id
_entity.type
_entity.pdbx_description
1 polymer ?
#
loop_
_entity_poly.entity_id
_entity_poly.type
_entity_poly.pdbx_seq_one_letter_code
_entity_poly.pdbx_strand_id
1 'polypeptide(L)'
;MSNYKNLNLDRDAIDANVVKFLERNNMVQDCEPAVVGKAKRYKFGSAGSKFAMVDLYLNQDGTTTINHKIGSNQEQGEHFADYLKATINPAEFESVNLSIDGIRIEDFDSVIAFINDSGEFKIETNRDELACKQITLKSIKHQDQLKLTSHRTTRKMQIQGKPLSCYRRVIFMLTDLLDLKALAQVLYKKDDNGAEIVRTEMAEDHLKRFFVNSYEQLPAQVKKLLISSCCVKLASPQLPDYCLLLYPDLRALEGVLKLLLDKYGMSVADAEHGFGDFFNVDKKSGQCTINPEFSTQIGNTAMESAFAVGYSFYRKHRHTLFHMEEFDGGSRLISNLDMAISLSNDAYNAIDNLYTAST
;
A
#
# COMPACT_ATOMS: atom_id res chain seq x y z
N MET A 1 -17.69 -7.95 -24.89
CA MET A 1 -17.16 -6.81 -24.10
C MET A 1 -15.68 -6.64 -24.44
N SER A 2 -15.17 -5.41 -24.40
CA SER A 2 -13.81 -5.03 -24.80
C SER A 2 -12.74 -5.68 -23.91
N ASN A 3 -12.22 -6.83 -24.32
CA ASN A 3 -11.50 -7.73 -23.41
C ASN A 3 -10.21 -7.16 -22.79
N TYR A 4 -9.64 -6.08 -23.37
CA TYR A 4 -8.40 -5.44 -22.94
C TYR A 4 -8.44 -3.91 -22.89
N LYS A 5 -9.62 -3.30 -22.76
CA LYS A 5 -9.75 -1.83 -22.62
C LYS A 5 -9.91 -1.43 -21.16
N ASN A 6 -9.35 -0.27 -20.82
CA ASN A 6 -9.49 0.38 -19.51
C ASN A 6 -9.21 -0.56 -18.33
N LEU A 7 -8.17 -1.36 -18.47
CA LEU A 7 -7.72 -2.30 -17.45
C LEU A 7 -7.03 -1.55 -16.32
N ASN A 8 -7.27 -1.96 -15.08
CA ASN A 8 -6.62 -1.40 -13.90
C ASN A 8 -5.24 -2.06 -13.69
N LEU A 9 -4.40 -2.02 -14.73
CA LEU A 9 -3.02 -2.49 -14.65
C LEU A 9 -2.21 -1.58 -13.74
N ASP A 10 -1.47 -2.17 -12.83
CA ASP A 10 -0.43 -1.46 -12.10
C ASP A 10 0.71 -1.10 -13.05
N ARG A 11 0.90 0.21 -13.23
CA ARG A 11 1.84 0.79 -14.19
C ARG A 11 3.29 0.68 -13.76
N ASP A 12 3.57 0.65 -12.46
CA ASP A 12 4.95 0.57 -11.94
C ASP A 12 5.56 -0.80 -12.25
N ALA A 13 4.69 -1.80 -12.32
CA ALA A 13 5.11 -3.17 -12.36
C ALA A 13 4.90 -3.82 -13.74
N ILE A 14 4.55 -3.02 -14.76
CA ILE A 14 4.47 -3.42 -16.17
C ILE A 14 5.83 -3.91 -16.67
N ASP A 15 6.90 -3.14 -16.46
CA ASP A 15 8.21 -3.48 -17.02
C ASP A 15 8.77 -4.76 -16.39
N ALA A 16 8.62 -4.92 -15.07
CA ALA A 16 8.97 -6.17 -14.39
C ALA A 16 8.12 -7.37 -14.88
N ASN A 17 6.83 -7.17 -15.15
CA ASN A 17 5.97 -8.21 -15.73
C ASN A 17 6.40 -8.59 -17.16
N VAL A 18 6.83 -7.63 -17.95
CA VAL A 18 7.36 -7.89 -19.30
C VAL A 18 8.57 -8.81 -19.20
N VAL A 19 9.56 -8.46 -18.36
CA VAL A 19 10.77 -9.28 -18.17
C VAL A 19 10.39 -10.71 -17.76
N LYS A 20 9.54 -10.87 -16.75
CA LYS A 20 9.08 -12.18 -16.29
C LYS A 20 8.37 -12.98 -17.37
N PHE A 21 7.51 -12.35 -18.16
CA PHE A 21 6.80 -13.01 -19.25
C PHE A 21 7.79 -13.50 -20.31
N LEU A 22 8.77 -12.68 -20.67
CA LEU A 22 9.78 -13.03 -21.67
C LEU A 22 10.65 -14.20 -21.21
N GLU A 23 11.14 -14.15 -19.97
CA GLU A 23 11.94 -15.23 -19.37
C GLU A 23 11.16 -16.57 -19.34
N ARG A 24 9.91 -16.55 -18.86
CA ARG A 24 9.07 -17.76 -18.78
C ARG A 24 8.77 -18.38 -20.14
N ASN A 25 8.76 -17.58 -21.20
CA ASN A 25 8.45 -18.04 -22.55
C ASN A 25 9.70 -18.20 -23.44
N ASN A 26 10.91 -18.09 -22.88
CA ASN A 26 12.17 -18.13 -23.62
C ASN A 26 12.21 -17.12 -24.80
N MET A 27 11.72 -15.91 -24.56
CA MET A 27 11.65 -14.83 -25.53
C MET A 27 12.62 -13.72 -25.16
N VAL A 28 12.99 -12.94 -26.17
CA VAL A 28 13.81 -11.75 -26.02
C VAL A 28 13.05 -10.52 -26.50
N GLN A 29 13.30 -9.40 -25.82
CA GLN A 29 12.85 -8.10 -26.30
C GLN A 29 13.79 -7.65 -27.43
N ASP A 30 13.24 -7.10 -28.51
CA ASP A 30 14.04 -6.64 -29.66
C ASP A 30 14.89 -5.42 -29.31
N CYS A 31 14.26 -4.44 -28.67
CA CYS A 31 14.83 -3.14 -28.28
C CYS A 31 14.06 -2.61 -27.05
N GLU A 32 14.55 -1.53 -26.44
CA GLU A 32 13.81 -0.78 -25.42
C GLU A 32 12.39 -0.39 -25.90
N PRO A 33 11.38 -0.34 -25.00
CA PRO A 33 10.02 -0.02 -25.38
C PRO A 33 9.93 1.38 -26.00
N ALA A 34 9.37 1.47 -27.20
CA ALA A 34 9.26 2.73 -27.92
C ALA A 34 7.97 3.47 -27.57
N VAL A 35 8.02 4.80 -27.47
CA VAL A 35 6.80 5.62 -27.37
C VAL A 35 6.27 5.89 -28.77
N VAL A 36 5.08 5.38 -29.08
CA VAL A 36 4.40 5.57 -30.37
C VAL A 36 3.09 6.31 -30.13
N GLY A 37 3.09 7.61 -30.41
CA GLY A 37 1.96 8.48 -30.07
C GLY A 37 1.74 8.53 -28.56
N LYS A 38 0.60 8.01 -28.07
CA LYS A 38 0.25 7.90 -26.65
C LYS A 38 0.49 6.50 -26.05
N ALA A 39 1.03 5.56 -26.84
CA ALA A 39 1.26 4.19 -26.40
C ALA A 39 2.74 3.91 -26.12
N LYS A 40 2.98 3.05 -25.13
CA LYS A 40 4.28 2.38 -24.93
C LYS A 40 4.23 1.05 -25.69
N ARG A 41 5.09 0.90 -26.71
CA ARG A 41 5.13 -0.26 -27.60
C ARG A 41 6.22 -1.23 -27.17
N TYR A 42 5.83 -2.48 -27.00
CA TYR A 42 6.74 -3.61 -26.77
C TYR A 42 6.84 -4.46 -28.03
N LYS A 43 8.06 -4.90 -28.33
CA LYS A 43 8.35 -5.80 -29.46
C LYS A 43 9.25 -6.92 -28.97
N PHE A 44 8.80 -8.16 -29.12
CA PHE A 44 9.47 -9.33 -28.56
C PHE A 44 9.19 -10.59 -29.37
N GLY A 45 10.05 -11.60 -29.22
CA GLY A 45 9.94 -12.86 -29.94
C GLY A 45 11.07 -13.83 -29.62
N SER A 46 11.13 -14.92 -30.36
CA SER A 46 12.17 -15.94 -30.26
C SER A 46 12.79 -16.20 -31.64
N ALA A 47 14.01 -16.76 -31.65
CA ALA A 47 14.68 -17.12 -32.89
C ALA A 47 13.81 -18.10 -33.71
N GLY A 48 13.68 -17.84 -35.01
CA GLY A 48 12.85 -18.64 -35.92
C GLY A 48 11.36 -18.26 -35.97
N SER A 49 10.92 -17.28 -35.16
CA SER A 49 9.54 -16.77 -35.18
C SER A 49 9.47 -15.28 -35.51
N LYS A 50 8.33 -14.84 -36.06
CA LYS A 50 8.06 -13.41 -36.22
C LYS A 50 7.82 -12.77 -34.86
N PHE A 51 8.34 -11.57 -34.66
CA PHE A 51 8.15 -10.81 -33.42
C PHE A 51 6.69 -10.36 -33.27
N ALA A 52 6.20 -10.43 -32.04
CA ALA A 52 4.95 -9.82 -31.62
C ALA A 52 5.15 -8.32 -31.38
N MET A 53 4.07 -7.56 -31.54
CA MET A 53 4.02 -6.14 -31.17
C MET A 53 2.78 -5.91 -30.31
N VAL A 54 2.95 -5.19 -29.20
CA VAL A 54 1.85 -4.84 -28.31
C VAL A 54 1.99 -3.39 -27.88
N ASP A 55 0.90 -2.62 -28.02
CA ASP A 55 0.80 -1.25 -27.55
C ASP A 55 0.05 -1.18 -26.23
N LEU A 56 0.64 -0.52 -25.23
CA LEU A 56 0.00 -0.17 -23.96
C LEU A 56 -0.35 1.31 -23.95
N TYR A 57 -1.64 1.64 -23.98
CA TYR A 57 -2.14 3.01 -23.88
C TYR A 57 -2.39 3.35 -22.42
N LEU A 58 -1.57 4.22 -21.85
CA LEU A 58 -1.72 4.74 -20.49
C LEU A 58 -2.77 5.86 -20.50
N ASN A 59 -4.01 5.54 -20.13
CA ASN A 59 -5.14 6.46 -20.13
C ASN A 59 -5.01 7.52 -19.03
N GLN A 60 -5.70 8.66 -19.18
CA GLN A 60 -5.62 9.76 -18.19
C GLN A 60 -6.40 9.48 -16.89
N ASP A 61 -7.16 8.39 -16.82
CA ASP A 61 -7.93 7.97 -15.64
C ASP A 61 -7.24 6.85 -14.83
N GLY A 62 -5.93 6.67 -15.07
CA GLY A 62 -5.09 5.65 -14.44
C GLY A 62 -5.14 4.28 -15.12
N THR A 63 -6.14 4.01 -15.97
CA THR A 63 -6.27 2.70 -16.62
C THR A 63 -5.32 2.50 -17.78
N THR A 64 -5.20 1.26 -18.24
CA THR A 64 -4.35 0.89 -19.36
C THR A 64 -5.16 0.09 -20.37
N THR A 65 -5.05 0.44 -21.64
CA THR A 65 -5.65 -0.34 -22.74
C THR A 65 -4.55 -1.08 -23.50
N ILE A 66 -4.70 -2.39 -23.67
CA ILE A 66 -3.75 -3.23 -24.41
C ILE A 66 -4.27 -3.41 -25.83
N ASN A 67 -3.44 -3.07 -26.82
CA ASN A 67 -3.69 -3.39 -28.22
C ASN A 67 -2.65 -4.38 -28.73
N HIS A 68 -3.07 -5.64 -28.82
CA HIS A 68 -2.25 -6.76 -29.31
C HIS A 68 -2.50 -7.10 -30.79
N LYS A 69 -3.52 -6.49 -31.41
CA LYS A 69 -3.90 -6.75 -32.81
C LYS A 69 -3.07 -5.93 -33.80
N ILE A 70 -1.76 -5.92 -33.58
CA ILE A 70 -0.79 -5.18 -34.39
C ILE A 70 0.41 -6.07 -34.71
N GLY A 71 1.09 -5.75 -35.81
CA GLY A 71 2.22 -6.55 -36.27
C GLY A 71 1.82 -7.93 -36.79
N SER A 72 2.82 -8.79 -36.93
CA SER A 72 2.72 -10.06 -37.66
C SER A 72 2.47 -11.29 -36.80
N ASN A 73 2.66 -11.20 -35.48
CA ASN A 73 2.44 -12.32 -34.55
C ASN A 73 1.45 -11.90 -33.45
N GLN A 74 0.17 -11.85 -33.83
CA GLN A 74 -0.91 -11.34 -32.97
C GLN A 74 -1.33 -12.34 -31.89
N GLU A 75 -1.20 -13.64 -32.14
CA GLU A 75 -1.48 -14.71 -31.18
C GLU A 75 -0.54 -14.61 -29.98
N GLN A 76 0.76 -14.43 -30.22
CA GLN A 76 1.73 -14.21 -29.16
C GLN A 76 1.49 -12.87 -28.43
N GLY A 77 1.05 -11.85 -29.15
CA GLY A 77 0.62 -10.59 -28.55
C GLY A 77 -0.60 -10.74 -27.65
N GLU A 78 -1.56 -11.59 -28.03
CA GLU A 78 -2.76 -11.90 -27.24
C GLU A 78 -2.41 -12.66 -25.97
N HIS A 79 -1.52 -13.66 -26.07
CA HIS A 79 -1.02 -14.39 -24.90
C HIS A 79 -0.35 -13.44 -23.88
N PHE A 80 0.43 -12.46 -24.35
CA PHE A 80 0.98 -11.42 -23.47
C PHE A 80 -0.11 -10.52 -22.86
N ALA A 81 -1.13 -10.14 -23.64
CA ALA A 81 -2.24 -9.35 -23.14
C ALA A 81 -3.04 -10.10 -22.06
N ASP A 82 -3.27 -11.40 -22.23
CA ASP A 82 -3.91 -12.27 -21.24
C ASP A 82 -3.05 -12.42 -19.99
N TYR A 83 -1.74 -12.57 -20.14
CA TYR A 83 -0.81 -12.60 -19.01
C TYR A 83 -0.91 -11.31 -18.19
N LEU A 84 -0.80 -10.13 -18.83
CA LEU A 84 -0.93 -8.85 -18.13
C LEU A 84 -2.30 -8.72 -17.46
N LYS A 85 -3.37 -9.06 -18.16
CA LYS A 85 -4.72 -9.02 -17.59
C LYS A 85 -4.87 -9.93 -16.37
N ALA A 86 -4.25 -11.11 -16.39
CA ALA A 86 -4.25 -12.05 -15.27
C ALA A 86 -3.45 -11.54 -14.06
N THR A 87 -2.61 -10.51 -14.22
CA THR A 87 -1.94 -9.84 -13.09
C THR A 87 -2.87 -8.88 -12.34
N ILE A 88 -4.03 -8.54 -12.90
CA ILE A 88 -4.99 -7.63 -12.28
C ILE A 88 -5.88 -8.42 -11.34
N ASN A 89 -6.00 -7.94 -10.10
CA ASN A 89 -6.99 -8.47 -9.17
C ASN A 89 -8.41 -8.20 -9.70
N PRO A 90 -9.29 -9.21 -9.81
CA PRO A 90 -10.68 -9.01 -10.22
C PRO A 90 -11.44 -7.93 -9.42
N ALA A 91 -11.18 -7.79 -8.11
CA ALA A 91 -11.79 -6.76 -7.27
C ALA A 91 -11.25 -5.35 -7.55
N GLU A 92 -10.13 -5.21 -8.23
CA GLU A 92 -9.66 -3.90 -8.66
C GLU A 92 -10.48 -3.36 -9.84
N PHE A 93 -11.23 -4.18 -10.60
CA PHE A 93 -12.15 -3.67 -11.63
C PHE A 93 -13.37 -2.93 -11.05
N GLU A 94 -13.68 -3.13 -9.76
CA GLU A 94 -14.84 -2.52 -9.12
C GLU A 94 -14.49 -1.13 -8.56
N SER A 95 -15.35 -0.15 -8.85
CA SER A 95 -15.25 1.16 -8.22
C SER A 95 -15.71 1.10 -6.77
N VAL A 96 -14.99 1.77 -5.88
CA VAL A 96 -15.40 1.99 -4.50
C VAL A 96 -16.31 3.21 -4.41
N ASN A 97 -17.30 3.13 -3.53
CA ASN A 97 -18.14 4.24 -3.07
C ASN A 97 -18.48 3.95 -1.61
N LEU A 98 -17.66 4.47 -0.70
CA LEU A 98 -17.76 4.21 0.73
C LEU A 98 -18.20 5.46 1.48
N SER A 99 -18.93 5.28 2.57
CA SER A 99 -19.26 6.35 3.51
C SER A 99 -18.82 6.00 4.93
N ILE A 100 -17.82 6.72 5.43
CA ILE A 100 -17.27 6.54 6.77
C ILE A 100 -17.85 7.61 7.70
N ASP A 101 -18.43 7.18 8.82
CA ASP A 101 -18.95 8.09 9.84
C ASP A 101 -17.85 8.54 10.82
N GLY A 102 -18.01 9.73 11.41
CA GLY A 102 -17.21 10.17 12.55
C GLY A 102 -15.90 10.91 12.20
N ILE A 103 -15.61 11.12 10.92
CA ILE A 103 -14.41 11.86 10.50
C ILE A 103 -14.67 13.37 10.60
N ARG A 104 -13.93 14.07 11.46
CA ARG A 104 -14.02 15.52 11.60
C ARG A 104 -13.31 16.21 10.44
N ILE A 105 -13.68 17.46 10.17
CA ILE A 105 -13.06 18.23 9.07
C ILE A 105 -11.58 18.51 9.34
N GLU A 106 -11.20 18.70 10.60
CA GLU A 106 -9.82 18.93 11.00
C GLU A 106 -8.95 17.68 10.76
N ASP A 107 -9.49 16.50 11.05
CA ASP A 107 -8.81 15.23 10.79
C ASP A 107 -8.68 14.99 9.27
N PHE A 108 -9.75 15.26 8.52
CA PHE A 108 -9.75 15.20 7.06
C PHE A 108 -8.68 16.14 6.48
N ASP A 109 -8.70 17.42 6.86
CA ASP A 109 -7.75 18.41 6.35
C ASP A 109 -6.30 18.07 6.72
N SER A 110 -6.07 17.53 7.92
CA SER A 110 -4.75 17.05 8.34
C SER A 110 -4.26 15.90 7.44
N VAL A 111 -5.12 14.90 7.19
CA VAL A 111 -4.78 13.78 6.28
C VAL A 111 -4.48 14.28 4.87
N ILE A 112 -5.29 15.21 4.36
CA ILE A 112 -5.08 15.77 3.02
C ILE A 112 -3.78 16.58 2.95
N ALA A 113 -3.44 17.35 3.99
CA ALA A 113 -2.17 18.07 4.07
C ALA A 113 -0.98 17.11 4.04
N PHE A 114 -0.98 16.06 4.87
CA PHE A 114 0.09 15.05 4.88
C PHE A 114 0.26 14.32 3.53
N ILE A 115 -0.83 14.11 2.79
CA ILE A 115 -0.76 13.51 1.45
C ILE A 115 -0.19 14.51 0.43
N ASN A 116 -0.54 15.79 0.54
CA ASN A 116 -0.03 16.85 -0.33
C ASN A 116 1.49 17.04 -0.16
N ASP A 117 1.98 16.99 1.08
CA ASP A 117 3.37 17.25 1.42
C ASP A 117 4.34 16.20 0.85
N SER A 118 3.86 15.01 0.44
CA SER A 118 4.72 14.04 -0.23
C SER A 118 5.14 14.45 -1.65
N GLY A 119 4.45 15.42 -2.26
CA GLY A 119 4.70 15.85 -3.65
C GLY A 119 4.30 14.81 -4.71
N GLU A 120 3.78 13.64 -4.32
CA GLU A 120 3.40 12.55 -5.23
C GLU A 120 1.99 12.72 -5.81
N PHE A 121 1.19 13.60 -5.20
CA PHE A 121 -0.23 13.79 -5.50
C PHE A 121 -0.56 15.25 -5.76
N LYS A 122 -1.59 15.48 -6.59
CA LYS A 122 -2.22 16.78 -6.81
C LYS A 122 -3.62 16.76 -6.23
N ILE A 123 -4.00 17.83 -5.55
CA ILE A 123 -5.34 18.01 -4.99
C ILE A 123 -6.05 19.11 -5.77
N GLU A 124 -7.24 18.79 -6.27
CA GLU A 124 -8.15 19.75 -6.87
C GLU A 124 -9.37 19.92 -5.97
N THR A 125 -9.57 21.12 -5.42
CA THR A 125 -10.77 21.43 -4.65
C THR A 125 -11.93 21.68 -5.61
N ASN A 126 -12.91 20.78 -5.61
CA ASN A 126 -14.09 20.90 -6.47
C ASN A 126 -15.20 21.71 -5.81
N ARG A 127 -15.36 21.61 -4.48
CA ARG A 127 -16.29 22.41 -3.68
C ARG A 127 -15.69 22.66 -2.30
N ASP A 128 -15.90 23.87 -1.78
CA ASP A 128 -15.60 24.21 -0.39
C ASP A 128 -16.68 25.15 0.13
N GLU A 129 -17.70 24.56 0.74
CA GLU A 129 -18.90 25.24 1.24
C GLU A 129 -19.04 24.96 2.74
N LEU A 130 -19.84 25.76 3.44
CA LEU A 130 -20.07 25.60 4.89
C LEU A 130 -20.49 24.17 5.28
N ALA A 131 -21.29 23.50 4.44
CA ALA A 131 -21.78 22.16 4.73
C ALA A 131 -20.85 21.03 4.25
N CYS A 132 -19.92 21.31 3.33
CA CYS A 132 -19.25 20.26 2.58
C CYS A 132 -17.92 20.74 1.95
N LYS A 133 -16.89 19.91 2.04
CA LYS A 133 -15.64 20.06 1.27
C LYS A 133 -15.47 18.86 0.37
N GLN A 134 -15.31 19.07 -0.93
CA GLN A 134 -15.12 18.03 -1.93
C GLN A 134 -13.83 18.29 -2.70
N ILE A 135 -12.99 17.26 -2.76
CA ILE A 135 -11.72 17.31 -3.49
C ILE A 135 -11.59 16.10 -4.42
N THR A 136 -10.76 16.27 -5.45
CA THR A 136 -10.25 15.18 -6.27
C THR A 136 -8.75 15.07 -6.03
N LEU A 137 -8.33 13.95 -5.46
CA LEU A 137 -6.93 13.56 -5.32
C LEU A 137 -6.49 12.86 -6.61
N LYS A 138 -5.34 13.25 -7.18
CA LYS A 138 -4.79 12.68 -8.41
C LYS A 138 -3.34 12.25 -8.18
N SER A 139 -2.98 11.01 -8.51
CA SER A 139 -1.58 10.60 -8.51
C SER A 139 -0.86 11.19 -9.72
N ILE A 140 0.28 11.83 -9.49
CA ILE A 140 1.12 12.34 -10.59
C ILE A 140 1.73 11.19 -11.38
N LYS A 141 2.22 10.17 -10.67
CA LYS A 141 2.90 9.01 -11.24
C LYS A 141 1.93 8.07 -11.96
N HIS A 142 0.84 7.69 -11.28
CA HIS A 142 -0.08 6.66 -11.77
C HIS A 142 -1.24 7.21 -12.59
N GLN A 143 -1.51 8.53 -12.49
CA GLN A 143 -2.62 9.21 -13.18
C GLN A 143 -4.01 8.67 -12.81
N ASP A 144 -4.12 7.92 -11.70
CA ASP A 144 -5.41 7.59 -11.11
C ASP A 144 -5.95 8.77 -10.32
N GLN A 145 -7.23 8.68 -9.95
CA GLN A 145 -7.88 9.70 -9.15
C GLN A 145 -8.89 9.10 -8.17
N LEU A 146 -9.06 9.80 -7.05
CA LEU A 146 -10.02 9.47 -6.03
C LEU A 146 -10.74 10.74 -5.59
N LYS A 147 -12.07 10.65 -5.55
CA LYS A 147 -12.92 11.74 -5.10
C LYS A 147 -13.23 11.56 -3.63
N LEU A 148 -12.99 12.60 -2.86
CA LEU A 148 -13.19 12.63 -1.42
C LEU A 148 -14.16 13.75 -1.07
N THR A 149 -15.19 13.45 -0.28
CA THR A 149 -16.17 14.44 0.18
C THR A 149 -16.29 14.38 1.69
N SER A 150 -15.98 15.47 2.38
CA SER A 150 -16.20 15.64 3.81
C SER A 150 -17.48 16.44 4.04
N HIS A 151 -18.49 15.78 4.60
CA HIS A 151 -19.76 16.38 5.00
C HIS A 151 -19.64 16.93 6.41
N ARG A 152 -19.46 18.25 6.54
CA ARG A 152 -19.15 18.94 7.82
C ARG A 152 -20.28 18.80 8.84
N THR A 153 -21.54 18.78 8.38
CA THR A 153 -22.73 18.71 9.25
C THR A 153 -22.96 17.31 9.82
N THR A 154 -22.75 16.28 9.01
CA THR A 154 -23.00 14.88 9.40
C THR A 154 -21.75 14.14 9.86
N ARG A 155 -20.56 14.76 9.72
CA ARG A 155 -19.24 14.17 9.98
C ARG A 155 -19.03 12.87 9.19
N LYS A 156 -19.53 12.85 7.95
CA LYS A 156 -19.36 11.72 7.04
C LYS A 156 -18.28 12.04 6.02
N MET A 157 -17.37 11.10 5.81
CA MET A 157 -16.41 11.14 4.72
C MET A 157 -16.83 10.14 3.64
N GLN A 158 -17.09 10.61 2.44
CA GLN A 158 -17.36 9.79 1.28
C GLN A 158 -16.08 9.58 0.46
N ILE A 159 -15.80 8.33 0.08
CA ILE A 159 -14.64 7.93 -0.72
C ILE A 159 -15.13 7.26 -2.00
N GLN A 160 -14.85 7.86 -3.16
CA GLN A 160 -15.36 7.39 -4.45
C GLN A 160 -14.27 7.31 -5.51
N GLY A 161 -14.20 6.20 -6.25
CA GLY A 161 -13.26 6.05 -7.35
C GLY A 161 -12.81 4.60 -7.53
N LYS A 162 -11.58 4.39 -8.00
CA LYS A 162 -11.00 3.05 -8.15
C LYS A 162 -10.05 2.77 -6.97
N PRO A 163 -9.96 1.52 -6.47
CA PRO A 163 -9.13 1.16 -5.32
C PRO A 163 -7.63 1.03 -5.70
N LEU A 164 -7.08 2.05 -6.36
CA LEU A 164 -5.71 2.12 -6.86
C LEU A 164 -4.80 2.89 -5.88
N SER A 165 -3.74 3.53 -6.39
CA SER A 165 -2.72 4.22 -5.59
C SER A 165 -3.29 5.33 -4.71
N CYS A 166 -4.21 6.15 -5.22
CA CYS A 166 -4.86 7.21 -4.43
C CYS A 166 -5.68 6.63 -3.27
N TYR A 167 -6.42 5.54 -3.51
CA TYR A 167 -7.21 4.87 -2.47
C TYR A 167 -6.31 4.31 -1.38
N ARG A 168 -5.29 3.55 -1.76
CA ARG A 168 -4.31 2.96 -0.85
C ARG A 168 -3.67 4.02 0.04
N ARG A 169 -3.24 5.13 -0.55
CA ARG A 169 -2.64 6.24 0.21
C ARG A 169 -3.60 6.83 1.23
N VAL A 170 -4.83 7.12 0.83
CA VAL A 170 -5.85 7.70 1.72
C VAL A 170 -6.20 6.74 2.85
N ILE A 171 -6.44 5.46 2.56
CA ILE A 171 -6.80 4.48 3.58
C ILE A 171 -5.67 4.26 4.59
N PHE A 172 -4.42 4.18 4.14
CA PHE A 172 -3.29 4.07 5.06
C PHE A 172 -3.21 5.26 6.03
N MET A 173 -3.39 6.49 5.52
CA MET A 173 -3.35 7.69 6.37
C MET A 173 -4.54 7.80 7.32
N LEU A 174 -5.70 7.27 6.93
CA LEU A 174 -6.89 7.26 7.78
C LEU A 174 -6.86 6.16 8.86
N THR A 175 -6.06 5.11 8.68
CA THR A 175 -6.12 3.87 9.48
C THR A 175 -6.18 4.09 10.99
N ASP A 176 -5.39 5.05 11.52
CA ASP A 176 -5.34 5.34 12.96
C ASP A 176 -6.59 6.04 13.52
N LEU A 177 -7.41 6.62 12.65
CA LEU A 177 -8.63 7.33 13.01
C LEU A 177 -9.85 6.42 13.04
N LEU A 178 -9.74 5.22 12.46
CA LEU A 178 -10.87 4.34 12.24
C LEU A 178 -11.15 3.47 13.47
N ASP A 179 -12.43 3.29 13.77
CA ASP A 179 -12.87 2.23 14.67
C ASP A 179 -12.91 0.87 13.94
N LEU A 180 -13.23 -0.20 14.66
CA LEU A 180 -13.28 -1.55 14.10
C LEU A 180 -14.20 -1.64 12.87
N LYS A 181 -15.37 -0.99 12.92
CA LYS A 181 -16.37 -1.06 11.85
C LYS A 181 -15.85 -0.33 10.61
N ALA A 182 -15.42 0.91 10.76
CA ALA A 182 -14.89 1.72 9.67
C ALA A 182 -13.62 1.11 9.08
N LEU A 183 -12.77 0.53 9.92
CA LEU A 183 -11.57 -0.19 9.48
C LEU A 183 -11.95 -1.38 8.60
N ALA A 184 -12.90 -2.22 9.02
CA ALA A 184 -13.37 -3.31 8.18
C ALA A 184 -13.93 -2.79 6.83
N GLN A 185 -14.72 -1.71 6.85
CA GLN A 185 -15.33 -1.15 5.63
C GLN A 185 -14.28 -0.77 4.58
N VAL A 186 -13.22 -0.07 4.99
CA VAL A 186 -12.17 0.36 4.05
C VAL A 186 -11.24 -0.79 3.63
N LEU A 187 -11.03 -1.77 4.49
CA LEU A 187 -10.15 -2.89 4.18
C LEU A 187 -10.83 -3.90 3.24
N TYR A 188 -12.11 -4.19 3.44
CA TYR A 188 -12.89 -5.06 2.54
C TYR A 188 -13.51 -4.33 1.36
N LYS A 189 -13.45 -2.98 1.35
CA LYS A 189 -13.99 -2.10 0.30
C LYS A 189 -15.53 -2.24 0.16
N LYS A 190 -16.24 -2.38 1.28
CA LYS A 190 -17.70 -2.57 1.33
C LYS A 190 -18.32 -1.71 2.42
N ASP A 191 -19.46 -1.09 2.11
CA ASP A 191 -20.21 -0.26 3.08
C ASP A 191 -20.87 -1.09 4.18
N ASP A 192 -21.30 -2.31 3.85
CA ASP A 192 -21.96 -3.22 4.77
C ASP A 192 -21.09 -4.46 4.98
N ASN A 193 -20.45 -4.50 6.14
CA ASN A 193 -19.72 -5.68 6.56
C ASN A 193 -20.53 -6.37 7.63
N GLY A 194 -21.20 -7.45 7.24
CA GLY A 194 -21.63 -8.52 8.16
C GLY A 194 -20.43 -9.28 8.74
N ALA A 195 -19.33 -8.59 9.05
CA ALA A 195 -18.23 -9.18 9.78
C ALA A 195 -18.81 -9.67 11.11
N GLU A 196 -18.82 -10.98 11.31
CA GLU A 196 -19.00 -11.53 12.63
C GLU A 196 -17.91 -10.89 13.49
N ILE A 197 -18.33 -9.99 14.39
CA ILE A 197 -17.40 -9.28 15.24
C ILE A 197 -16.75 -10.33 16.12
N VAL A 198 -15.51 -10.68 15.78
CA VAL A 198 -14.64 -11.45 16.67
C VAL A 198 -14.54 -10.64 17.95
N ARG A 199 -14.90 -11.29 19.07
CA ARG A 199 -14.85 -10.69 20.40
C ARG A 199 -13.49 -10.07 20.64
N THR A 200 -13.46 -8.79 20.98
CA THR A 200 -12.23 -8.01 21.17
C THR A 200 -11.32 -8.63 22.22
N GLU A 201 -11.89 -9.30 23.22
CA GLU A 201 -11.14 -10.02 24.25
C GLU A 201 -10.31 -11.18 23.67
N MET A 202 -10.85 -11.92 22.70
CA MET A 202 -10.11 -13.01 22.05
C MET A 202 -8.97 -12.50 21.19
N ALA A 203 -9.18 -11.36 20.50
CA ALA A 203 -8.14 -10.70 19.73
C ALA A 203 -7.03 -10.16 20.64
N GLU A 204 -7.40 -9.56 21.78
CA GLU A 204 -6.45 -9.11 22.79
C GLU A 204 -5.64 -10.27 23.38
N ASP A 205 -6.28 -11.37 23.77
CA ASP A 205 -5.59 -12.56 24.28
C ASP A 205 -4.65 -13.18 23.24
N HIS A 206 -5.02 -13.14 21.96
CA HIS A 206 -4.14 -13.56 20.87
C HIS A 206 -2.90 -12.66 20.79
N LEU A 207 -3.08 -11.33 20.80
CA LEU A 207 -1.97 -10.38 20.73
C LEU A 207 -1.02 -10.49 21.92
N LYS A 208 -1.54 -10.70 23.14
CA LYS A 208 -0.70 -10.90 24.35
C LYS A 208 0.26 -12.09 24.23
N ARG A 209 -0.03 -13.09 23.39
CA ARG A 209 0.88 -14.22 23.13
C ARG A 209 2.07 -13.84 22.25
N PHE A 210 1.94 -12.78 21.44
CA PHE A 210 3.03 -12.25 20.60
C PHE A 210 3.81 -11.15 21.31
N PHE A 211 3.12 -10.32 22.09
CA PHE A 211 3.71 -9.22 22.85
C PHE A 211 4.02 -9.62 24.29
N VAL A 212 4.77 -10.70 24.49
CA VAL A 212 5.01 -11.30 25.81
C VAL A 212 5.65 -10.30 26.79
N ASN A 213 6.50 -9.41 26.28
CA ASN A 213 7.30 -8.49 27.09
C ASN A 213 6.80 -7.04 27.02
N SER A 214 6.18 -6.66 25.90
CA SER A 214 5.88 -5.26 25.60
C SER A 214 4.41 -4.90 25.67
N TYR A 215 3.48 -5.87 25.74
CA TYR A 215 2.05 -5.58 25.59
C TYR A 215 1.59 -4.44 26.50
N GLU A 216 1.92 -4.52 27.80
CA GLU A 216 1.49 -3.50 28.76
C GLU A 216 2.08 -2.11 28.48
N GLN A 217 3.26 -2.04 27.86
CA GLN A 217 3.98 -0.81 27.55
C GLN A 217 3.45 -0.11 26.29
N LEU A 218 2.68 -0.81 25.45
CA LEU A 218 2.14 -0.24 24.23
C LEU A 218 1.17 0.93 24.52
N PRO A 219 1.27 2.05 23.77
CA PRO A 219 0.31 3.14 23.86
C PRO A 219 -1.12 2.65 23.63
N ALA A 220 -2.09 3.22 24.35
CA ALA A 220 -3.49 2.80 24.27
C ALA A 220 -4.07 2.85 22.83
N GLN A 221 -3.67 3.85 22.03
CA GLN A 221 -4.09 3.96 20.63
C GLN A 221 -3.49 2.85 19.77
N VAL A 222 -2.22 2.50 19.97
CA VAL A 222 -1.55 1.39 19.28
C VAL A 222 -2.22 0.05 19.63
N LYS A 223 -2.50 -0.19 20.93
CA LYS A 223 -3.26 -1.37 21.39
C LYS A 223 -4.61 -1.47 20.68
N LYS A 224 -5.39 -0.38 20.70
CA LYS A 224 -6.72 -0.33 20.07
C LYS A 224 -6.66 -0.66 18.58
N LEU A 225 -5.67 -0.11 17.87
CA LEU A 225 -5.48 -0.36 16.45
C LEU A 225 -5.13 -1.83 16.17
N LEU A 226 -4.17 -2.39 16.91
CA LEU A 226 -3.76 -3.80 16.76
C LEU A 226 -4.89 -4.77 17.09
N ILE A 227 -5.69 -4.51 18.13
CA ILE A 227 -6.88 -5.30 18.46
C ILE A 227 -7.88 -5.24 17.29
N SER A 228 -8.16 -4.05 16.78
CA SER A 228 -9.08 -3.87 15.65
C SER A 228 -8.57 -4.61 14.40
N SER A 229 -7.27 -4.47 14.10
CA SER A 229 -6.57 -5.20 13.04
C SER A 229 -6.77 -6.71 13.15
N CYS A 230 -6.54 -7.25 14.35
CA CYS A 230 -6.67 -8.68 14.64
C CYS A 230 -8.12 -9.15 14.46
N CYS A 231 -9.11 -8.41 14.95
CA CYS A 231 -10.52 -8.70 14.72
C CYS A 231 -10.87 -8.75 13.22
N VAL A 232 -10.43 -7.76 12.43
CA VAL A 232 -10.69 -7.73 10.99
C VAL A 232 -9.99 -8.89 10.27
N LYS A 233 -8.77 -9.25 10.66
CA LYS A 233 -8.07 -10.40 10.07
C LYS A 233 -8.78 -11.73 10.38
N LEU A 234 -9.16 -11.93 11.63
CA LEU A 234 -9.84 -13.15 12.08
C LEU A 234 -11.26 -13.30 11.50
N ALA A 235 -11.94 -12.19 11.21
CA ALA A 235 -13.25 -12.17 10.56
C ALA A 235 -13.17 -12.06 9.02
N SER A 236 -11.96 -12.10 8.44
CA SER A 236 -11.79 -11.79 7.02
C SER A 236 -12.51 -12.82 6.14
N PRO A 237 -13.38 -12.37 5.21
CA PRO A 237 -13.91 -13.27 4.19
C PRO A 237 -12.78 -13.68 3.24
N GLN A 238 -13.11 -14.59 2.32
CA GLN A 238 -12.23 -14.86 1.21
C GLN A 238 -12.10 -13.62 0.32
N LEU A 239 -10.92 -13.00 0.37
CA LEU A 239 -10.57 -11.84 -0.44
C LEU A 239 -9.59 -12.27 -1.54
N PRO A 240 -9.66 -11.65 -2.73
CA PRO A 240 -8.68 -11.90 -3.79
C PRO A 240 -7.31 -11.25 -3.50
N ASP A 241 -7.25 -10.34 -2.54
CA ASP A 241 -6.02 -9.70 -2.05
C ASP A 241 -6.20 -9.25 -0.59
N TYR A 242 -5.25 -9.63 0.25
CA TYR A 242 -5.20 -9.31 1.68
C TYR A 242 -4.18 -8.22 2.01
N CYS A 243 -3.56 -7.57 1.02
CA CYS A 243 -2.54 -6.51 1.21
C CYS A 243 -2.93 -5.45 2.23
N LEU A 244 -4.17 -4.95 2.16
CA LEU A 244 -4.63 -3.87 3.03
C LEU A 244 -4.73 -4.31 4.51
N LEU A 245 -4.85 -5.60 4.80
CA LEU A 245 -4.95 -6.10 6.18
C LEU A 245 -3.65 -5.88 6.98
N LEU A 246 -2.53 -5.61 6.31
CA LEU A 246 -1.26 -5.28 6.96
C LEU A 246 -1.15 -3.80 7.35
N TYR A 247 -2.04 -2.93 6.86
CA TYR A 247 -1.94 -1.47 7.08
C TYR A 247 -1.97 -1.08 8.56
N PRO A 248 -2.90 -1.61 9.39
CA PRO A 248 -2.92 -1.29 10.81
C PRO A 248 -1.62 -1.67 11.53
N ASP A 249 -1.00 -2.80 11.15
CA ASP A 249 0.20 -3.29 11.82
C ASP A 249 1.43 -2.46 11.43
N LEU A 250 1.52 -2.07 10.16
CA LEU A 250 2.56 -1.14 9.70
C LEU A 250 2.39 0.23 10.34
N ARG A 251 1.15 0.69 10.53
CA ARG A 251 0.88 2.00 11.12
C ARG A 251 1.11 2.01 12.63
N ALA A 252 0.85 0.89 13.30
CA ALA A 252 1.25 0.63 14.68
C ALA A 252 2.78 0.65 14.83
N LEU A 253 3.50 -0.08 13.97
CA LEU A 253 4.97 -0.09 13.96
C LEU A 253 5.54 1.30 13.69
N GLU A 254 4.99 2.05 12.74
CA GLU A 254 5.37 3.44 12.48
C GLU A 254 5.24 4.31 13.74
N GLY A 255 4.09 4.23 14.41
CA GLY A 255 3.82 5.01 15.62
C GLY A 255 4.79 4.66 16.76
N VAL A 256 5.07 3.37 16.96
CA VAL A 256 6.04 2.91 17.97
C VAL A 256 7.45 3.36 17.63
N LEU A 257 7.88 3.25 16.36
CA LEU A 257 9.19 3.74 15.92
C LEU A 257 9.34 5.23 16.20
N LYS A 258 8.36 6.07 15.79
CA LYS A 258 8.38 7.51 16.06
C LYS A 258 8.47 7.82 17.55
N LEU A 259 7.64 7.15 18.36
CA LEU A 259 7.61 7.35 19.80
C LEU A 259 8.95 7.01 20.46
N LEU A 260 9.58 5.91 20.07
CA LEU A 260 10.82 5.46 20.69
C LEU A 260 12.03 6.25 20.19
N LEU A 261 12.09 6.62 18.90
CA LEU A 261 13.12 7.50 18.37
C LEU A 261 13.11 8.87 19.08
N ASP A 262 11.91 9.41 19.34
CA ASP A 262 11.74 10.69 20.05
C ASP A 262 12.35 10.68 21.46
N LYS A 263 12.29 9.54 22.17
CA LYS A 263 12.96 9.38 23.50
C LYS A 263 14.48 9.55 23.42
N TYR A 264 15.05 9.29 22.26
CA TYR A 264 16.47 9.52 21.97
C TYR A 264 16.68 10.86 21.27
N GLY A 265 15.74 11.81 21.29
CA GLY A 265 15.89 13.13 20.65
C GLY A 265 15.87 13.11 19.12
N MET A 266 15.38 12.04 18.51
CA MET A 266 15.24 11.88 17.06
C MET A 266 13.76 12.02 16.67
N SER A 267 13.23 13.24 16.78
CA SER A 267 11.84 13.52 16.43
C SER A 267 11.63 13.45 14.92
N VAL A 268 10.90 12.43 14.46
CA VAL A 268 10.50 12.28 13.05
C VAL A 268 9.53 13.36 12.60
N ALA A 269 8.79 13.98 13.53
CA ALA A 269 7.88 15.07 13.22
C ALA A 269 8.60 16.38 12.91
N ASP A 270 9.77 16.60 13.52
CA ASP A 270 10.58 17.81 13.32
C ASP A 270 11.67 17.62 12.25
N ALA A 271 11.85 16.40 11.76
CA ALA A 271 12.79 16.04 10.71
C ALA A 271 12.32 16.52 9.32
N GLU A 272 13.25 16.96 8.48
CA GLU A 272 12.96 17.46 7.13
C GLU A 272 12.57 16.31 6.20
N HIS A 273 13.26 15.16 6.29
CA HIS A 273 12.99 13.98 5.48
C HIS A 273 12.39 12.82 6.28
N GLY A 274 11.77 13.12 7.43
CA GLY A 274 11.17 12.14 8.32
C GLY A 274 12.19 11.09 8.78
N PHE A 275 11.87 9.80 8.63
CA PHE A 275 12.81 8.73 8.97
C PHE A 275 14.11 8.75 8.15
N GLY A 276 14.09 9.37 6.95
CA GLY A 276 15.27 9.44 6.08
C GLY A 276 16.46 10.17 6.72
N ASP A 277 16.20 11.07 7.67
CA ASP A 277 17.25 11.80 8.37
C ASP A 277 18.00 10.94 9.40
N PHE A 278 17.40 9.85 9.88
CA PHE A 278 17.98 9.02 10.96
C PHE A 278 18.54 7.68 10.46
N PHE A 279 18.22 7.27 9.23
CA PHE A 279 18.56 5.94 8.72
C PHE A 279 19.24 5.98 7.35
N ASN A 280 20.30 5.19 7.22
CA ASN A 280 20.91 4.86 5.95
C ASN A 280 20.24 3.62 5.35
N VAL A 281 20.11 3.59 4.02
CA VAL A 281 19.55 2.44 3.29
C VAL A 281 20.61 1.85 2.39
N ASP A 282 20.94 0.57 2.61
CA ASP A 282 21.75 -0.19 1.68
C ASP A 282 20.96 -0.40 0.37
N LYS A 283 21.49 0.16 -0.73
CA LYS A 283 20.82 0.13 -2.03
C LYS A 283 20.71 -1.27 -2.65
N LYS A 284 21.51 -2.24 -2.21
CA LYS A 284 21.52 -3.62 -2.73
C LYS A 284 20.62 -4.53 -1.92
N SER A 285 20.72 -4.49 -0.60
CA SER A 285 19.94 -5.37 0.28
C SER A 285 18.61 -4.77 0.72
N GLY A 286 18.45 -3.45 0.62
CA GLY A 286 17.31 -2.71 1.16
C GLY A 286 17.31 -2.61 2.69
N GLN A 287 18.33 -3.16 3.36
CA GLN A 287 18.45 -3.09 4.82
C GLN A 287 18.78 -1.66 5.25
N CYS A 288 18.17 -1.25 6.34
CA CYS A 288 18.35 0.06 6.94
C CYS A 288 19.26 -0.06 8.17
N THR A 289 20.10 0.94 8.40
CA THR A 289 20.92 1.08 9.61
C THR A 289 20.79 2.50 10.15
N ILE A 290 20.97 2.68 11.47
CA ILE A 290 21.00 4.01 12.07
C ILE A 290 22.18 4.81 11.51
N ASN A 291 22.00 6.10 11.23
CA ASN A 291 23.11 6.95 10.84
C ASN A 291 24.15 7.01 11.97
N PRO A 292 25.46 6.90 11.67
CA PRO A 292 26.51 6.88 12.69
C PRO A 292 26.49 8.08 13.66
N GLU A 293 25.97 9.22 13.21
CA GLU A 293 25.83 10.43 14.03
C GLU A 293 24.86 10.27 15.20
N PHE A 294 23.82 9.43 15.07
CA PHE A 294 22.85 9.15 16.13
C PHE A 294 23.19 7.91 16.95
N SER A 295 24.14 7.08 16.50
CA SER A 295 24.56 5.87 17.23
C SER A 295 25.05 6.21 18.65
N THR A 296 25.85 7.28 18.79
CA THR A 296 26.33 7.73 20.12
C THR A 296 25.18 8.21 21.01
N GLN A 297 24.14 8.80 20.43
CA GLN A 297 22.97 9.31 21.15
C GLN A 297 22.07 8.17 21.66
N ILE A 298 22.00 7.06 20.92
CA ILE A 298 21.29 5.85 21.35
C ILE A 298 22.11 5.11 22.42
N GLY A 299 23.42 4.96 22.20
CA GLY A 299 24.35 4.38 23.17
C GLY A 299 24.07 2.91 23.53
N ASN A 300 23.21 2.23 22.76
CA ASN A 300 22.77 0.86 22.99
C ASN A 300 22.65 0.12 21.66
N THR A 301 23.59 -0.79 21.40
CA THR A 301 23.65 -1.57 20.16
C THR A 301 22.43 -2.49 19.96
N ALA A 302 21.81 -3.00 21.04
CA ALA A 302 20.58 -3.77 20.92
C ALA A 302 19.44 -2.89 20.41
N MET A 303 19.32 -1.67 20.92
CA MET A 303 18.31 -0.71 20.49
C MET A 303 18.54 -0.22 19.05
N GLU A 304 19.80 0.05 18.68
CA GLU A 304 20.17 0.38 17.29
C GLU A 304 19.75 -0.73 16.32
N SER A 305 20.02 -1.99 16.69
CA SER A 305 19.62 -3.17 15.91
C SER A 305 18.10 -3.28 15.82
N ALA A 306 17.37 -3.07 16.92
CA ALA A 306 15.92 -3.11 16.94
C ALA A 306 15.30 -2.02 16.04
N PHE A 307 15.83 -0.79 16.08
CA PHE A 307 15.43 0.29 15.17
C PHE A 307 15.71 -0.06 13.72
N ALA A 308 16.91 -0.55 13.41
CA ALA A 308 17.31 -0.96 12.07
C ALA A 308 16.38 -2.03 11.50
N VAL A 309 16.09 -3.07 12.26
CA VAL A 309 15.17 -4.16 11.86
C VAL A 309 13.75 -3.65 11.68
N GLY A 310 13.21 -2.91 12.66
CA GLY A 310 11.86 -2.38 12.61
C GLY A 310 11.64 -1.42 11.44
N TYR A 311 12.56 -0.48 11.22
CA TYR A 311 12.45 0.45 10.10
C TYR A 311 12.68 -0.24 8.75
N SER A 312 13.59 -1.22 8.66
CA SER A 312 13.76 -2.02 7.43
C SER A 312 12.46 -2.72 7.04
N PHE A 313 11.80 -3.37 8.00
CA PHE A 313 10.53 -4.04 7.79
C PHE A 313 9.44 -3.05 7.37
N TYR A 314 9.26 -1.97 8.13
CA TYR A 314 8.29 -0.92 7.83
C TYR A 314 8.48 -0.36 6.43
N ARG A 315 9.72 0.05 6.10
CA ARG A 315 10.06 0.67 4.81
C ARG A 315 9.80 -0.30 3.66
N LYS A 316 10.27 -1.54 3.77
CA LYS A 316 10.08 -2.59 2.74
C LYS A 316 8.59 -2.75 2.45
N HIS A 317 7.80 -3.11 3.45
CA HIS A 317 6.40 -3.48 3.22
C HIS A 317 5.50 -2.28 2.91
N ARG A 318 5.78 -1.10 3.49
CA ARG A 318 5.09 0.14 3.10
C ARG A 318 5.33 0.45 1.63
N HIS A 319 6.59 0.43 1.18
CA HIS A 319 6.94 0.71 -0.20
C HIS A 319 6.28 -0.31 -1.15
N THR A 320 6.41 -1.61 -0.84
CA THR A 320 5.79 -2.68 -1.61
C THR A 320 4.28 -2.55 -1.72
N LEU A 321 3.58 -2.20 -0.64
CA LEU A 321 2.12 -2.08 -0.65
C LEU A 321 1.60 -0.85 -1.40
N PHE A 322 2.35 0.24 -1.39
CA PHE A 322 1.99 1.46 -2.11
C PHE A 322 2.37 1.45 -3.58
N HIS A 323 3.48 0.78 -3.92
CA HIS A 323 3.99 0.69 -5.29
C HIS A 323 3.74 -0.67 -5.95
N MET A 324 3.01 -1.58 -5.26
CA MET A 324 2.66 -2.92 -5.76
C MET A 324 3.87 -3.73 -6.24
N GLU A 325 4.99 -3.57 -5.54
CA GLU A 325 6.20 -4.34 -5.81
C GLU A 325 6.01 -5.80 -5.39
N GLU A 326 6.96 -6.64 -5.77
CA GLU A 326 6.89 -8.07 -5.44
C GLU A 326 7.30 -8.32 -4.00
N PHE A 327 6.49 -9.11 -3.30
CA PHE A 327 6.87 -9.72 -2.03
C PHE A 327 7.84 -10.88 -2.27
N ASP A 328 8.58 -11.27 -1.22
CA ASP A 328 9.44 -12.45 -1.23
C ASP A 328 8.59 -13.69 -1.61
N GLY A 329 8.89 -14.31 -2.75
CA GLY A 329 8.05 -15.34 -3.38
C GLY A 329 7.44 -14.95 -4.73
N GLY A 330 7.68 -13.72 -5.20
CA GLY A 330 7.38 -13.29 -6.58
C GLY A 330 5.91 -12.92 -6.83
N SER A 331 5.08 -12.89 -5.78
CA SER A 331 3.70 -12.38 -5.79
C SER A 331 3.69 -10.91 -5.35
N ARG A 332 2.92 -10.07 -6.05
CA ARG A 332 2.69 -8.65 -5.67
C ARG A 332 1.51 -8.48 -4.72
N LEU A 333 0.82 -9.57 -4.45
CA LEU A 333 -0.36 -9.64 -3.61
C LEU A 333 -0.07 -10.54 -2.42
N ILE A 334 -0.64 -10.18 -1.28
CA ILE A 334 -0.85 -11.13 -0.20
C ILE A 334 -2.07 -11.95 -0.61
N SER A 335 -1.82 -13.08 -1.28
CA SER A 335 -2.85 -13.86 -1.99
C SER A 335 -3.72 -14.71 -1.08
N ASN A 336 -3.34 -14.87 0.19
CA ASN A 336 -4.08 -15.64 1.17
C ASN A 336 -3.91 -15.04 2.57
N LEU A 337 -4.84 -15.38 3.46
CA LEU A 337 -4.89 -14.86 4.82
C LEU A 337 -3.69 -15.31 5.66
N ASP A 338 -3.16 -16.52 5.47
CA ASP A 338 -2.02 -17.04 6.24
C ASP A 338 -0.76 -16.20 6.00
N MET A 339 -0.51 -15.77 4.76
CA MET A 339 0.57 -14.84 4.43
C MET A 339 0.38 -13.48 5.12
N ALA A 340 -0.86 -12.96 5.17
CA ALA A 340 -1.15 -11.71 5.87
C ALA A 340 -0.87 -11.84 7.39
N ILE A 341 -1.27 -12.97 7.98
CA ILE A 341 -1.04 -13.28 9.39
C ILE A 341 0.46 -13.42 9.67
N SER A 342 1.21 -14.11 8.81
CA SER A 342 2.67 -14.24 8.95
C SER A 342 3.35 -12.86 8.97
N LEU A 343 3.01 -11.98 8.01
CA LEU A 343 3.56 -10.63 7.96
C LEU A 343 3.12 -9.77 9.16
N SER A 344 1.91 -9.99 9.67
CA SER A 344 1.45 -9.34 10.91
C SER A 344 2.32 -9.77 12.09
N ASN A 345 2.63 -11.06 12.20
CA ASN A 345 3.47 -11.58 13.27
C ASN A 345 4.89 -11.02 13.20
N ASP A 346 5.45 -10.86 11.99
CA ASP A 346 6.75 -10.20 11.80
C ASP A 346 6.71 -8.74 12.26
N ALA A 347 5.62 -8.02 11.97
CA ALA A 347 5.41 -6.66 12.47
C ALA A 347 5.31 -6.64 14.02
N TYR A 348 4.59 -7.60 14.62
CA TYR A 348 4.46 -7.71 16.07
C TYR A 348 5.80 -8.01 16.73
N ASN A 349 6.59 -8.93 16.17
CA ASN A 349 7.94 -9.22 16.64
C ASN A 349 8.84 -7.99 16.56
N ALA A 350 8.77 -7.22 15.48
CA ALA A 350 9.52 -5.96 15.35
C ALA A 350 9.13 -4.96 16.44
N ILE A 351 7.83 -4.83 16.74
CA ILE A 351 7.34 -3.97 17.83
C ILE A 351 7.80 -4.50 19.20
N ASP A 352 7.65 -5.78 19.52
CA ASP A 352 8.08 -6.34 20.82
C ASP A 352 9.58 -6.15 21.05
N ASN A 353 10.39 -6.38 19.99
CA ASN A 353 11.84 -6.17 20.00
C ASN A 353 12.25 -4.73 20.31
N LEU A 354 11.48 -3.73 19.85
CA LEU A 354 11.76 -2.32 20.14
C LEU A 354 11.59 -1.98 21.62
N TYR A 355 10.68 -2.65 22.32
CA TYR A 355 10.49 -2.45 23.76
C TYR A 355 11.47 -3.30 24.58
N THR A 356 11.77 -4.53 24.17
CA THR A 356 12.74 -5.38 24.90
C THR A 356 14.19 -4.90 24.75
N ALA A 357 14.54 -4.26 23.64
CA ALA A 357 15.87 -3.67 23.48
C ALA A 357 16.06 -2.36 24.27
N SER A 358 14.96 -1.75 24.73
CA SER A 358 14.95 -0.50 25.50
C SER A 358 15.13 -0.70 27.01
N THR A 359 14.97 -1.95 27.49
CA THR A 359 15.30 -2.40 28.85
C THR A 359 16.71 -2.93 28.91
#